data_AF-A0A961WDR7-F1
#
_entry.id   AF-A0A961WDR7-F1
#
_cell.length_a   1.000
_cell.length_b   1.000
_cell.length_c   1.000
_cell.angle_alpha   90.00
_cell.angle_beta   90.00
_cell.angle_gamma   90.00
#
_symmetry.space_group_name_H-M   'P 1'
#
loop_
_entity.id
_entity.type
_entity.pdbx_description
1 polymer ?
#
loop_
_entity_poly.entity_id
_entity_poly.type
_entity_poly.pdbx_seq_one_letter_code
_entity_poly.pdbx_strand_id
1 'polypeptide(L)'
;SDLRLAANIMKDQRVAEGVRVMVVPGSQQVKKQAEQEGLDEIFKAAGAEWRDAGCSMCIAMNGDQLDPGQYAISTSNRNFEGRQGKGGRTFLASPLTAAASAITGRVTDIRTINN
;
A
#
# COMPACT_ATOMS: atom_id res chain seq x y z
N SER A 1 8.88 -2.01 11.75
CA SER A 1 8.88 -2.45 10.33
C SER A 1 7.84 -1.64 9.59
N ASP A 2 7.94 -1.55 8.27
CA ASP A 2 7.01 -0.80 7.43
C ASP A 2 5.56 -1.25 7.62
N LEU A 3 5.33 -2.56 7.76
CA LEU A 3 4.01 -3.12 8.03
C LEU A 3 3.44 -2.65 9.38
N ARG A 4 4.24 -2.64 10.45
CA ARG A 4 3.76 -2.13 11.76
C ARG A 4 3.42 -0.65 11.69
N LEU A 5 4.24 0.15 10.99
CA LEU A 5 4.00 1.59 10.83
C LEU A 5 2.69 1.84 10.07
N ALA A 6 2.47 1.15 8.96
CA ALA A 6 1.23 1.27 8.20
C ALA A 6 0.02 0.73 8.98
N ALA A 7 0.15 -0.41 9.65
CA ALA A 7 -0.92 -1.00 10.45
C ALA A 7 -1.38 -0.07 11.59
N ASN A 8 -0.45 0.62 12.25
CA ASN A 8 -0.80 1.59 13.30
C ASN A 8 -1.68 2.74 12.78
N ILE A 9 -1.53 3.14 11.51
CA ILE A 9 -2.36 4.18 10.88
C ILE A 9 -3.69 3.62 10.40
N MET A 10 -3.72 2.38 9.92
CA MET A 10 -4.93 1.76 9.37
C MET A 10 -5.81 1.06 10.42
N LYS A 11 -5.28 0.85 11.64
CA LYS A 11 -6.02 0.21 12.73
C LYS A 11 -7.26 1.03 13.07
N ASP A 12 -8.40 0.34 13.16
CA ASP A 12 -9.72 0.92 13.44
C ASP A 12 -10.19 1.98 12.43
N GLN A 13 -9.51 2.08 11.27
CA GLN A 13 -9.86 2.94 10.14
C GLN A 13 -10.37 2.10 8.96
N ARG A 14 -10.92 2.77 7.95
CA ARG A 14 -11.31 2.16 6.68
C ARG A 14 -10.59 2.83 5.52
N VAL A 15 -10.21 2.03 4.52
CA VAL A 15 -9.76 2.55 3.22
C VAL A 15 -10.88 3.41 2.63
N ALA A 16 -10.51 4.57 2.10
CA ALA A 16 -11.45 5.50 1.51
C ALA A 16 -12.19 4.90 0.31
N GLU A 17 -13.43 5.34 0.09
CA GLU A 17 -14.22 4.91 -1.05
C GLU A 17 -13.50 5.20 -2.38
N GLY A 18 -13.53 4.24 -3.30
CA GLY A 18 -12.87 4.35 -4.60
C GLY A 18 -11.35 4.13 -4.57
N VAL A 19 -10.75 3.86 -3.40
CA VAL A 19 -9.33 3.53 -3.29
C VAL A 19 -9.13 2.01 -3.20
N ARG A 20 -8.18 1.50 -3.98
CA ARG A 20 -7.71 0.12 -3.88
C ARG A 20 -6.35 0.08 -3.18
N VAL A 21 -6.20 -0.78 -2.18
CA VAL A 21 -4.96 -0.92 -1.42
C VAL A 21 -4.46 -2.35 -1.48
N MET A 22 -3.19 -2.53 -1.84
CA MET A 22 -2.50 -3.82 -1.83
C MET A 22 -1.37 -3.77 -0.82
N VAL A 23 -1.34 -4.74 0.08
CA VAL A 23 -0.27 -4.91 1.06
C VAL A 23 0.47 -6.20 0.74
N VAL A 24 1.74 -6.04 0.35
CA VAL A 24 2.57 -7.13 -0.19
C VAL A 24 3.85 -7.25 0.63
N PRO A 25 4.01 -8.29 1.45
CA PRO A 25 5.23 -8.49 2.23
C PRO A 25 6.46 -8.69 1.33
N GLY A 26 7.60 -8.13 1.71
CA GLY A 26 8.84 -8.25 0.93
C GLY A 26 9.47 -9.65 0.92
N SER A 27 9.08 -10.53 1.85
CA SER A 27 9.54 -11.92 1.90
C SER A 27 8.55 -12.81 2.66
N GLN A 28 8.65 -14.13 2.45
CA GLN A 28 7.82 -15.11 3.16
C GLN A 28 8.06 -15.09 4.68
N GLN A 29 9.29 -14.82 5.11
CA GLN A 29 9.61 -14.66 6.53
C GLN A 29 8.91 -13.45 7.14
N VAL A 30 8.92 -12.30 6.44
CA VAL A 30 8.20 -11.09 6.87
C VAL A 30 6.69 -11.32 6.89
N LYS A 31 6.15 -12.02 5.88
CA LYS A 31 4.73 -12.39 5.83
C LYS A 31 4.33 -13.21 7.05
N LYS A 32 5.04 -14.31 7.31
CA LYS A 32 4.78 -15.19 8.46
C LYS A 32 4.86 -14.43 9.79
N GLN A 33 5.84 -13.55 9.95
CA GLN A 33 5.97 -12.73 11.15
C GLN A 33 4.79 -11.75 11.29
N ALA A 34 4.38 -11.09 10.21
CA ALA A 34 3.26 -10.15 10.23
C ALA A 34 1.93 -10.84 10.57
N GLU A 35 1.72 -12.06 10.08
CA GLU A 35 0.54 -12.89 10.38
C GLU A 35 0.55 -13.38 11.83
N GLN A 36 1.71 -13.77 12.37
CA GLN A 36 1.85 -14.11 13.80
C GLN A 36 1.54 -12.93 14.72
N GLU A 37 1.82 -11.71 14.27
CA GLU A 37 1.51 -10.47 14.99
C GLU A 37 0.07 -9.97 14.75
N GLY A 38 -0.69 -10.59 13.85
CA GLY A 38 -2.05 -10.19 13.49
C GLY A 38 -2.14 -8.90 12.67
N LEU A 39 -1.04 -8.48 12.03
CA LEU A 39 -1.02 -7.26 11.21
C LEU A 39 -1.85 -7.41 9.94
N ASP A 40 -1.90 -8.61 9.37
CA ASP A 40 -2.70 -8.95 8.20
C ASP A 40 -4.20 -8.76 8.48
N GLU A 41 -4.66 -9.12 9.67
CA GLU A 41 -6.05 -8.89 10.11
C GLU A 41 -6.39 -7.41 10.20
N ILE A 42 -5.45 -6.57 10.66
CA ILE A 42 -5.64 -5.10 10.67
C ILE A 42 -5.83 -4.58 9.24
N PHE A 43 -4.98 -4.99 8.30
CA PHE A 43 -5.10 -4.56 6.91
C PHE A 43 -6.40 -5.05 6.25
N LYS A 44 -6.75 -6.32 6.45
CA LYS A 44 -8.00 -6.90 5.96
C LYS A 44 -9.23 -6.19 6.53
N ALA A 45 -9.23 -5.90 7.84
CA ALA A 45 -10.32 -5.19 8.50
C ALA A 45 -10.50 -3.75 7.96
N ALA A 46 -9.40 -3.08 7.64
CA ALA A 46 -9.43 -1.76 7.00
C ALA A 46 -9.96 -1.80 5.54
N GLY A 47 -10.04 -2.98 4.92
CA GLY A 47 -10.47 -3.17 3.54
C GLY A 47 -9.33 -3.26 2.52
N ALA A 48 -8.08 -3.46 2.97
CA ALA A 48 -6.95 -3.67 2.09
C ALA A 48 -6.78 -5.14 1.70
N GLU A 49 -6.17 -5.38 0.54
CA GLU A 49 -5.84 -6.70 0.05
C GLU A 49 -4.51 -7.18 0.67
N TRP A 50 -4.55 -8.22 1.51
CA TRP A 50 -3.35 -8.92 1.99
C TRP A 50 -2.89 -9.95 0.95
N ARG A 51 -1.72 -9.74 0.35
CA ARG A 51 -1.21 -10.54 -0.78
C ARG A 51 -0.09 -11.50 -0.36
N ASP A 52 0.30 -12.40 -1.26
CA ASP A 52 1.50 -13.22 -1.10
C ASP A 52 2.78 -12.39 -1.17
N ALA A 53 3.83 -12.87 -0.50
CA ALA A 53 5.10 -12.16 -0.47
C ALA A 53 5.72 -12.10 -1.88
N GLY A 54 6.23 -10.92 -2.24
CA GLY A 54 6.82 -10.69 -3.56
C GLY A 54 6.99 -9.22 -3.89
N CYS A 55 7.29 -8.93 -5.15
CA CYS A 55 7.56 -7.57 -5.63
C CYS A 55 6.32 -6.82 -6.14
N SER A 56 5.16 -7.49 -6.29
CA SER A 56 3.91 -6.93 -6.84
C SER A 56 4.14 -6.09 -8.10
N MET A 57 3.57 -4.88 -8.17
CA MET A 57 3.65 -3.92 -9.27
C MET A 57 5.08 -3.42 -9.59
N CYS A 58 6.15 -3.97 -9.01
CA CYS A 58 7.51 -3.47 -9.21
C CYS A 58 7.91 -3.41 -10.69
N ILE A 59 7.39 -4.28 -11.57
CA ILE A 59 7.55 -4.20 -13.04
C ILE A 59 6.25 -4.48 -13.81
N ALA A 60 5.10 -4.53 -13.14
CA ALA A 60 3.79 -4.79 -13.74
C ALA A 60 3.69 -6.06 -14.62
N MET A 61 4.47 -7.11 -14.32
CA MET A 61 4.47 -8.36 -15.09
C MET A 61 3.60 -9.46 -14.47
N ASN A 62 3.15 -9.28 -13.23
CA ASN A 62 2.42 -10.29 -12.45
C ASN A 62 0.90 -10.06 -12.44
N GLY A 63 0.38 -9.22 -13.33
CA GLY A 63 -1.04 -8.83 -13.39
C GLY A 63 -1.42 -7.66 -12.47
N ASP A 64 -0.56 -7.27 -11.52
CA ASP A 64 -0.74 -6.02 -10.78
C ASP A 64 -0.21 -4.87 -11.63
N GLN A 65 -1.11 -4.03 -12.15
CA GLN A 65 -0.74 -2.85 -12.92
C GLN A 65 -1.77 -1.73 -12.76
N LEU A 66 -1.33 -0.50 -13.01
CA LEU A 66 -2.19 0.66 -13.17
C LEU A 66 -2.79 0.67 -14.59
N ASP A 67 -4.07 1.03 -14.66
CA ASP A 67 -4.72 1.39 -15.91
C ASP A 67 -4.36 2.84 -16.33
N PRO A 68 -4.47 3.18 -17.62
CA PRO A 68 -4.25 4.55 -18.08
C PRO A 68 -5.09 5.57 -17.30
N GLY A 69 -4.44 6.62 -16.80
CA GLY A 69 -5.08 7.68 -16.01
C GLY A 69 -5.20 7.39 -14.52
N GLN A 70 -4.86 6.18 -14.05
CA GLN A 70 -4.79 5.88 -12.62
C GLN A 70 -3.51 6.44 -11.98
N TYR A 71 -3.64 6.75 -10.70
CA TYR A 71 -2.55 7.19 -9.84
C TYR A 71 -2.31 6.19 -8.72
N ALA A 72 -1.04 5.91 -8.41
CA ALA A 72 -0.65 5.13 -7.24
C ALA A 72 0.20 5.95 -6.27
N ILE A 73 0.02 5.67 -4.99
CA ILE A 73 0.98 6.01 -3.94
C ILE A 73 1.70 4.71 -3.56
N SER A 74 3.01 4.66 -3.79
CA SER A 74 3.79 3.41 -3.72
C SER A 74 4.96 3.55 -2.77
N THR A 75 5.20 2.53 -1.97
CA THR A 75 6.40 2.37 -1.14
C THR A 75 7.57 1.73 -1.90
N SER A 76 7.42 1.53 -3.21
CA SER A 76 8.54 1.13 -4.07
C SER A 76 9.63 2.21 -4.15
N ASN A 77 10.73 1.91 -4.82
CA ASN A 77 11.85 2.83 -5.02
C ASN A 77 11.93 3.45 -6.42
N ARG A 78 10.97 3.16 -7.32
CA ARG A 78 11.02 3.58 -8.73
C ARG A 78 9.64 3.95 -9.26
N ASN A 79 9.54 5.10 -9.92
CA ASN A 79 8.28 5.62 -10.46
C ASN A 79 8.40 6.20 -11.89
N PHE A 80 9.40 5.79 -12.67
CA PHE A 80 9.49 6.25 -14.06
C PHE A 80 8.26 5.81 -14.87
N GLU A 81 7.95 6.55 -15.93
CA GLU A 81 6.74 6.34 -16.73
C GLU A 81 6.63 4.90 -17.26
N GLY A 82 5.43 4.32 -17.14
CA GLY A 82 5.15 2.95 -17.60
C GLY A 82 5.62 1.84 -16.65
N ARG A 83 6.39 2.15 -15.60
CA ARG A 83 6.98 1.14 -14.70
C ARG A 83 5.96 0.23 -14.03
N GLN A 84 4.85 0.80 -13.57
CA GLN A 84 3.79 0.09 -12.86
C GLN A 84 2.51 -0.03 -13.71
N GLY A 85 2.61 0.18 -15.03
CA GLY A 85 1.47 0.23 -15.94
C GLY A 85 1.58 1.41 -16.90
N LYS A 86 1.29 1.17 -18.19
CA LYS A 86 1.36 2.21 -19.23
C LYS A 86 0.28 3.26 -19.01
N GLY A 87 0.67 4.54 -18.99
CA GLY A 87 -0.26 5.66 -18.80
C GLY A 87 -0.71 5.89 -17.35
N GLY A 88 -0.24 5.07 -16.40
CA GLY A 88 -0.39 5.31 -14.97
C GLY A 88 0.72 6.21 -14.42
N ARG A 89 0.49 6.84 -13.27
CA ARG A 89 1.47 7.68 -12.58
C ARG A 89 1.66 7.25 -11.12
N THR A 90 2.90 7.24 -10.66
CA THR A 90 3.22 6.82 -9.29
C THR A 90 3.91 7.94 -8.52
N PHE A 91 3.43 8.19 -7.31
CA PHE A 91 4.15 8.94 -6.28
C PHE A 91 4.87 7.95 -5.36
N LEU A 92 6.15 8.20 -5.11
CA LEU A 92 6.91 7.45 -4.12
C LEU A 92 6.66 8.06 -2.74
N ALA A 93 6.39 7.21 -1.75
CA ALA A 93 6.05 7.65 -0.41
C ALA A 93 6.55 6.67 0.65
N SER A 94 6.65 7.15 1.89
CA SER A 94 6.88 6.28 3.05
C SER A 94 5.64 5.41 3.32
N PRO A 95 5.78 4.29 4.07
CA PRO A 95 4.63 3.48 4.50
C PRO A 95 3.57 4.28 5.27
N LEU A 96 4.00 5.24 6.09
CA LEU A 96 3.11 6.11 6.85
C LEU A 96 2.27 7.00 5.93
N THR A 97 2.91 7.67 4.96
CA THR A 97 2.22 8.53 4.00
C THR A 97 1.30 7.74 3.08
N ALA A 98 1.71 6.53 2.66
CA ALA A 98 0.87 5.65 1.85
C ALA A 98 -0.38 5.21 2.63
N ALA A 99 -0.23 4.78 3.88
CA ALA A 99 -1.34 4.42 4.76
C ALA A 99 -2.28 5.62 5.04
N ALA A 100 -1.72 6.80 5.32
CA ALA A 100 -2.50 8.02 5.51
C ALA A 100 -3.33 8.36 4.26
N SER A 101 -2.71 8.27 3.08
CA SER A 101 -3.39 8.58 1.82
C SER A 101 -4.46 7.54 1.47
N ALA A 102 -4.27 6.29 1.88
CA ALA A 102 -5.25 5.22 1.69
C ALA A 102 -6.55 5.46 2.48
N ILE A 103 -6.44 5.94 3.73
CA ILE A 103 -7.62 6.20 4.57
C ILE A 103 -8.34 7.51 4.22
N THR A 104 -7.64 8.52 3.67
CA THR A 104 -8.24 9.82 3.33
C THR A 104 -8.66 9.94 1.86
N GLY A 105 -8.23 9.01 1.00
CA GLY A 105 -8.54 9.01 -0.43
C GLY A 105 -7.78 10.04 -1.26
N ARG A 106 -6.73 10.66 -0.70
CA ARG A 106 -5.94 11.69 -1.35
C ARG A 106 -4.51 11.72 -0.81
N VAL A 107 -3.57 12.30 -1.57
CA VAL A 107 -2.20 12.51 -1.09
C VAL A 107 -2.24 13.32 0.21
N THR A 108 -1.77 12.71 1.30
CA THR A 108 -1.96 13.24 2.66
C THR A 108 -0.65 13.34 3.41
N ASP A 109 -0.41 14.49 4.05
CA ASP A 109 0.63 14.64 5.05
C ASP A 109 0.23 13.89 6.32
N ILE A 110 1.02 12.88 6.69
CA ILE A 110 0.80 12.04 7.87
C ILE A 110 0.60 12.84 9.16
N ARG A 111 1.20 14.02 9.28
CA ARG A 111 1.08 14.86 10.49
C ARG A 111 -0.31 15.45 10.70
N THR A 112 -1.18 15.36 9.69
CA THR A 112 -2.54 15.92 9.74
C THR A 112 -3.60 14.94 10.22
N ILE A 113 -3.26 13.65 10.37
CA ILE A 113 -4.21 12.60 10.77
C ILE A 113 -3.97 12.04 12.19
N ASN A 114 -2.88 12.45 12.84
CA ASN A 114 -2.60 12.10 14.23
C ASN A 114 -2.95 13.29 15.13
N ASN A 115 -4.22 13.40 15.53
CA ASN A 115 -4.69 14.20 16.67
C ASN A 115 -5.65 13.35 17.49
#